data_AF-A0A8T8WLA9-F1
#
_entry.id   AF-A0A8T8WLA9-F1
#
_cell.length_a   1.000
_cell.length_b   1.000
_cell.length_c   1.000
_cell.angle_alpha   90.00
_cell.angle_beta   90.00
_cell.angle_gamma   90.00
#
_symmetry.space_group_name_H-M   'P 1'
#
loop_
_entity.id
_entity.type
_entity.pdbx_description
1 polymer ?
#
loop_
_entity_poly.entity_id
_entity_poly.type
_entity_poly.pdbx_seq_one_letter_code
_entity_poly.pdbx_strand_id
1 'polypeptide(L)'
;MEVLDRGKDEMMEDIFLQDDLHPTIAEHATKCNSLFHQYIVLPDIVPDPTIMDDQLARFTLWAANMDVFGPLNVSLDYRLRFSPTIVEIIHQLLGLICDTMVSSDSEPTADSEQEKTACVRTP
;
A
#
# COMPACT_ATOMS: atom_id res chain seq x y z
N MET A 1 -9.78 -52.83 29.24
CA MET A 1 -9.54 -51.48 29.78
C MET A 1 -8.32 -50.98 29.06
N GLU A 2 -8.48 -50.03 28.14
CA GLU A 2 -7.49 -49.02 27.77
C GLU A 2 -8.24 -47.94 26.99
N VAL A 3 -8.31 -46.77 27.62
CA VAL A 3 -8.96 -45.55 27.17
C VAL A 3 -7.83 -44.64 26.72
N LEU A 4 -7.83 -44.23 25.45
CA LEU A 4 -7.07 -43.09 24.91
C LEU A 4 -7.93 -42.52 23.78
N ASP A 5 -9.01 -41.82 24.10
CA ASP A 5 -9.08 -40.38 24.37
C ASP A 5 -8.36 -39.49 23.33
N ARG A 6 -9.15 -39.11 22.32
CA ARG A 6 -9.40 -37.73 21.90
C ARG A 6 -8.18 -36.78 21.84
N GLY A 7 -7.37 -36.92 20.79
CA GLY A 7 -6.36 -35.93 20.39
C GLY A 7 -6.75 -35.20 19.10
N LYS A 8 -7.87 -34.46 19.12
CA LYS A 8 -8.31 -33.60 18.01
C LYS A 8 -8.95 -32.35 18.59
N ASP A 9 -8.17 -31.49 19.25
CA ASP A 9 -8.62 -30.15 19.68
C ASP A 9 -7.44 -29.22 20.09
N GLU A 10 -6.24 -29.36 19.48
CA GLU A 10 -5.08 -28.49 19.81
C GLU A 10 -4.55 -27.67 18.61
N MET A 11 -5.43 -27.30 17.67
CA MET A 11 -5.04 -26.49 16.50
C MET A 11 -5.99 -25.32 16.21
N MET A 12 -6.78 -24.89 17.20
CA MET A 12 -7.71 -23.76 17.10
C MET A 12 -7.41 -22.65 18.13
N GLU A 13 -6.20 -22.58 18.69
CA GLU A 13 -5.88 -21.58 19.73
C GLU A 13 -4.72 -20.64 19.40
N ASP A 14 -4.10 -20.75 18.22
CA ASP A 14 -2.95 -19.90 17.81
C ASP A 14 -3.27 -18.80 16.78
N ILE A 15 -4.56 -18.54 16.50
CA ILE A 15 -5.00 -17.55 15.49
C ILE A 15 -5.39 -16.19 16.11
N PHE A 16 -5.37 -16.05 17.44
CA PHE A 16 -5.93 -14.88 18.15
C PHE A 16 -4.94 -14.08 19.02
N LEU A 17 -3.62 -14.16 18.78
CA LEU A 17 -2.60 -13.37 19.50
C LEU A 17 -1.59 -12.69 18.56
N GLN A 18 -2.03 -12.13 17.43
CA GLN A 18 -1.20 -11.27 16.57
C GLN A 18 -1.51 -9.77 16.78
N ASP A 19 -1.99 -9.38 17.96
CA ASP A 19 -2.54 -8.04 18.21
C ASP A 19 -1.51 -6.90 18.24
N ASP A 20 -0.21 -7.18 18.05
CA ASP A 20 0.86 -6.16 18.21
C ASP A 20 1.92 -6.11 17.08
N LEU A 21 1.90 -6.98 16.06
CA LEU A 21 3.00 -7.03 15.07
C LEU A 21 2.68 -6.50 13.67
N HIS A 22 1.41 -6.53 13.27
CA HIS A 22 1.01 -6.05 11.94
C HIS A 22 0.25 -4.73 12.07
N PRO A 23 0.58 -3.71 11.24
CA PRO A 23 -0.20 -2.48 11.23
C PRO A 23 -1.65 -2.81 10.90
N THR A 24 -2.57 -2.08 11.49
CA THR A 24 -3.99 -2.13 11.11
C THR A 24 -4.19 -1.70 9.66
N ILE A 25 -5.33 -2.05 9.07
CA ILE A 25 -5.70 -1.57 7.73
C ILE A 25 -5.75 -0.05 7.73
N ALA A 26 -6.30 0.56 8.79
CA ALA A 26 -6.30 2.01 8.97
C ALA A 26 -4.89 2.62 8.98
N GLU A 27 -3.93 2.04 9.71
CA GLU A 27 -2.54 2.52 9.72
C GLU A 27 -1.87 2.38 8.35
N HIS A 28 -2.07 1.25 7.67
CA HIS A 28 -1.51 1.04 6.34
C HIS A 28 -2.11 2.02 5.31
N ALA A 29 -3.42 2.25 5.38
CA ALA A 29 -4.10 3.24 4.54
C ALA A 29 -3.63 4.67 4.84
N THR A 30 -3.29 4.99 6.09
CA THR A 30 -2.69 6.28 6.48
C THR A 30 -1.33 6.50 5.82
N LYS A 31 -0.52 5.44 5.72
CA LYS A 31 0.75 5.48 4.98
C LYS A 31 0.52 5.75 3.49
N CYS A 32 -0.43 5.07 2.85
CA CYS A 32 -0.81 5.35 1.46
C CYS A 32 -1.22 6.82 1.29
N ASN A 33 -2.09 7.32 2.17
CA ASN A 33 -2.59 8.71 2.11
C ASN A 33 -1.46 9.74 2.23
N SER A 34 -0.49 9.48 3.11
CA SER A 34 0.68 10.33 3.29
C SER A 34 1.55 10.39 2.03
N LEU A 35 1.74 9.24 1.37
CA LEU A 35 2.47 9.17 0.10
C LEU A 35 1.74 9.94 -1.01
N PHE A 36 0.42 9.78 -1.15
CA PHE A 36 -0.36 10.56 -2.14
C PHE A 36 -0.12 12.07 -1.97
N HIS A 37 -0.18 12.58 -0.74
CA HIS A 37 0.07 14.00 -0.48
C HIS A 37 1.52 14.42 -0.75
N GLN A 38 2.49 13.52 -0.59
CA GLN A 38 3.87 13.79 -0.96
C GLN A 38 4.03 13.91 -2.48
N TYR A 39 3.47 12.97 -3.26
CA TYR A 39 3.60 12.93 -4.72
C TYR A 39 2.78 13.98 -5.46
N ILE A 40 1.60 14.38 -4.96
CA ILE A 40 0.80 15.46 -5.55
C ILE A 40 1.54 16.80 -5.54
N VAL A 41 2.44 17.02 -4.57
CA VAL A 41 3.15 18.29 -4.41
C VAL A 41 4.44 18.37 -5.26
N LEU A 42 4.88 17.24 -5.86
CA LEU A 42 6.08 17.17 -6.69
C LEU A 42 5.77 17.56 -8.16
N PRO A 43 6.17 18.75 -8.64
CA PRO A 43 5.70 19.30 -9.91
C PRO A 43 6.24 18.62 -11.19
N ASP A 44 7.15 17.66 -11.06
CA ASP A 44 7.90 17.07 -12.19
C ASP A 44 7.77 15.54 -12.32
N ILE A 45 7.02 14.87 -11.43
CA ILE A 45 6.94 13.39 -11.42
C ILE A 45 5.77 12.89 -12.27
N VAL A 46 4.67 13.64 -12.34
CA VAL A 46 3.46 13.21 -13.04
C VAL A 46 3.21 14.10 -14.26
N PRO A 47 3.12 13.54 -15.48
CA PRO A 47 2.89 14.31 -16.72
C PRO A 47 1.61 15.16 -16.71
N ASP A 48 0.65 14.80 -15.85
CA ASP A 48 -0.58 15.51 -15.62
C ASP A 48 -0.93 15.47 -14.11
N PRO A 49 -0.86 16.59 -13.39
CA PRO A 49 -1.14 16.64 -11.95
C PRO A 49 -2.56 16.18 -11.61
N THR A 50 -3.51 16.29 -12.55
CA THR A 50 -4.89 15.87 -12.32
C THR A 50 -5.04 14.37 -12.13
N ILE A 51 -4.15 13.56 -12.71
CA ILE A 51 -4.18 12.09 -12.59
C ILE A 51 -4.00 11.68 -11.13
N MET A 52 -3.09 12.34 -10.41
CA MET A 52 -2.78 11.95 -9.04
C MET A 52 -3.84 12.42 -8.05
N ASP A 53 -4.43 13.59 -8.28
CA ASP A 53 -5.64 14.03 -7.57
C ASP A 53 -6.80 13.05 -7.77
N ASP A 54 -6.99 12.57 -9.00
CA ASP A 54 -8.01 11.59 -9.36
C ASP A 54 -7.82 10.24 -8.62
N GLN A 55 -6.57 9.77 -8.49
CA GLN A 55 -6.26 8.55 -7.74
C GLN A 55 -6.49 8.75 -6.24
N LEU A 56 -6.06 9.88 -5.68
CA LEU A 56 -6.31 10.20 -4.28
C LEU A 56 -7.82 10.27 -4.00
N ALA A 57 -8.60 10.93 -4.86
CA ALA A 57 -10.06 11.01 -4.70
C ALA A 57 -10.71 9.62 -4.69
N ARG A 58 -10.29 8.72 -5.58
CA ARG A 58 -10.76 7.31 -5.60
C ARG A 58 -10.38 6.57 -4.33
N PHE A 59 -9.15 6.74 -3.85
CA PHE A 59 -8.67 6.12 -2.62
C PHE A 59 -9.45 6.60 -1.40
N THR A 60 -9.63 7.91 -1.24
CA THR A 60 -10.40 8.51 -0.14
C THR A 60 -11.85 8.05 -0.17
N LEU A 61 -12.47 7.97 -1.35
CA LEU A 61 -13.85 7.49 -1.49
C LEU A 61 -13.98 6.02 -1.07
N TRP A 62 -13.04 5.16 -1.47
CA TRP A 62 -13.00 3.77 -1.02
C TRP A 62 -12.86 3.68 0.50
N ALA A 63 -11.92 4.43 1.08
CA ALA A 63 -11.66 4.42 2.51
C ALA A 63 -12.90 4.87 3.32
N ALA A 64 -13.61 5.90 2.84
CA ALA A 64 -14.85 6.36 3.43
C ALA A 64 -15.99 5.33 3.31
N ASN A 65 -16.20 4.76 2.11
CA ASN A 65 -17.26 3.78 1.87
C ASN A 65 -17.08 2.48 2.66
N MET A 66 -15.83 2.14 2.98
CA MET A 66 -15.51 0.93 3.73
C MET A 66 -15.37 1.17 5.23
N ASP A 67 -15.55 2.40 5.70
CA ASP A 67 -15.31 2.80 7.10
C ASP A 67 -13.89 2.45 7.58
N VAL A 68 -12.87 2.62 6.73
CA VAL A 68 -11.47 2.30 7.10
C VAL A 68 -11.04 3.06 8.35
N PHE A 69 -11.33 4.36 8.39
CA PHE A 69 -11.05 5.24 9.54
C PHE A 69 -12.25 5.40 10.48
N GLY A 70 -13.23 4.50 10.38
CA GLY A 70 -14.45 4.55 11.18
C GLY A 70 -14.18 4.27 12.67
N PRO A 71 -15.11 4.62 13.56
CA PRO A 71 -15.02 4.26 14.97
C PRO A 71 -15.00 2.74 15.17
N LEU A 72 -14.49 2.29 16.31
CA LEU A 72 -14.09 0.91 16.58
C LEU A 72 -15.05 -0.16 16.05
N ASN A 73 -16.35 -0.09 16.36
CA ASN A 73 -17.32 -1.15 16.03
C ASN A 73 -17.85 -1.12 14.58
N VAL A 74 -17.54 -0.07 13.83
CA VAL A 74 -17.90 0.05 12.40
C VAL A 74 -16.68 0.01 11.50
N SER A 75 -15.47 0.11 12.07
CA SER A 75 -14.23 0.14 11.31
C SER A 75 -14.03 -1.12 10.49
N LEU A 76 -13.34 -0.98 9.35
CA LEU A 76 -13.05 -2.12 8.49
C LEU A 76 -12.25 -3.20 9.22
N ASP A 77 -11.26 -2.79 10.03
CA ASP A 77 -10.47 -3.68 10.89
C ASP A 77 -11.37 -4.53 11.81
N TYR A 78 -12.33 -3.91 12.50
CA TYR A 78 -13.23 -4.62 13.39
C TYR A 78 -14.18 -5.56 12.64
N ARG A 79 -14.67 -5.16 11.47
CA ARG A 79 -15.54 -5.99 10.61
C ARG A 79 -14.81 -7.24 10.12
N LEU A 80 -13.50 -7.15 9.89
CA LEU A 80 -12.69 -8.22 9.32
C LEU A 80 -11.83 -8.99 10.34
N ARG A 81 -11.95 -8.69 11.64
CA ARG A 81 -11.17 -9.34 12.73
C ARG A 81 -11.24 -10.87 12.78
N PHE A 82 -12.27 -11.48 12.18
CA PHE A 82 -12.42 -12.94 12.09
C PHE A 82 -12.11 -13.49 10.69
N SER A 83 -11.56 -12.67 9.80
CA SER A 83 -11.28 -12.98 8.40
C SER A 83 -9.84 -12.61 8.05
N PRO A 84 -8.83 -13.28 8.67
CA PRO A 84 -7.42 -12.93 8.51
C PRO A 84 -6.96 -12.96 7.04
N THR A 85 -7.50 -13.88 6.23
CA THR A 85 -7.22 -13.93 4.79
C THR A 85 -7.63 -12.65 4.05
N ILE A 86 -8.78 -12.07 4.40
CA ILE A 86 -9.26 -10.84 3.75
C ILE A 86 -8.42 -9.64 4.20
N VAL A 87 -8.07 -9.59 5.49
CA VAL A 87 -7.15 -8.59 6.04
C VAL A 87 -5.82 -8.63 5.28
N GLU A 88 -5.24 -9.81 5.11
CA GLU A 88 -3.99 -10.00 4.37
C GLU A 88 -4.09 -9.51 2.92
N ILE A 89 -5.16 -9.86 2.20
CA ILE A 89 -5.39 -9.39 0.82
C ILE A 89 -5.45 -7.85 0.78
N ILE A 90 -6.13 -7.22 1.73
CA ILE A 90 -6.20 -5.76 1.80
C ILE A 90 -4.82 -5.16 2.05
N HIS A 91 -4.02 -5.73 2.96
CA HIS A 91 -2.64 -5.28 3.16
C HIS A 91 -1.80 -5.44 1.89
N GLN A 92 -1.92 -6.54 1.15
CA GLN A 92 -1.22 -6.74 -0.12
C GLN A 92 -1.63 -5.66 -1.13
N LEU A 93 -2.92 -5.35 -1.26
CA LEU A 93 -3.41 -4.31 -2.18
C LEU A 93 -2.92 -2.91 -1.78
N LEU A 94 -2.95 -2.56 -0.49
CA LEU A 94 -2.42 -1.29 0.02
C LEU A 94 -0.90 -1.19 -0.17
N GLY A 95 -0.19 -2.32 -0.03
CA GLY A 95 1.24 -2.44 -0.31
C GLY A 95 1.56 -2.12 -1.77
N LEU A 96 0.81 -2.70 -2.72
CA LEU A 96 0.97 -2.40 -4.15
C LEU A 96 0.74 -0.92 -4.47
N ILE A 97 -0.23 -0.27 -3.82
CA ILE A 97 -0.44 1.18 -3.96
C ILE A 97 0.80 1.96 -3.49
N CYS A 98 1.38 1.60 -2.34
CA CYS A 98 2.61 2.23 -1.86
C CYS A 98 3.79 1.99 -2.81
N ASP A 99 3.99 0.75 -3.24
CA ASP A 99 5.13 0.37 -4.07
C ASP A 99 5.08 1.03 -5.44
N THR A 100 3.89 1.20 -6.03
CA THR A 100 3.73 1.90 -7.31
C THR A 100 4.07 3.38 -7.20
N MET A 101 3.70 4.04 -6.11
CA MET A 101 4.08 5.44 -5.85
C MET A 101 5.59 5.56 -5.64
N VAL A 102 6.20 4.70 -4.82
CA VAL A 102 7.65 4.75 -4.55
C VAL A 102 8.49 4.36 -5.77
N SER A 103 8.04 3.40 -6.58
CA SER A 103 8.79 2.99 -7.79
C SER A 103 8.87 4.10 -8.83
N SER A 104 7.92 5.03 -8.85
CA SER A 104 7.93 6.19 -9.76
C SER A 104 9.06 7.19 -9.50
N ASP A 105 9.70 7.14 -8.32
CA ASP A 105 10.87 7.97 -8.00
C ASP A 105 12.20 7.43 -8.56
N SER A 106 12.20 6.22 -9.14
CA SER A 106 13.45 5.49 -9.41
C SER A 106 13.93 5.47 -10.85
N GLU A 107 13.36 6.25 -11.78
CA GLU A 107 13.96 6.38 -13.13
C GLU A 107 15.31 7.13 -13.06
N PRO A 108 16.45 6.47 -13.34
CA PRO A 108 17.69 7.17 -13.59
C PRO A 108 17.62 7.69 -15.03
N THR A 109 17.36 8.99 -15.21
CA THR A 109 17.55 9.67 -16.49
C THR A 109 19.04 9.63 -16.85
N ALA A 110 19.46 8.57 -17.53
CA ALA A 110 20.75 8.52 -18.20
C ALA A 110 20.65 9.33 -19.50
N ASP A 111 20.74 10.66 -19.39
CA ASP A 111 21.04 11.53 -20.51
C ASP A 111 22.43 11.19 -21.03
N SER A 112 22.47 10.42 -22.11
CA SER A 112 23.65 10.29 -22.96
C SER A 112 23.54 11.35 -24.05
N GLU A 113 24.02 12.56 -23.73
CA GLU A 113 24.18 13.65 -24.70
C GLU A 113 24.98 13.18 -25.92
N GLN A 114 24.30 13.10 -27.06
CA GLN A 114 24.90 13.05 -28.38
C GLN A 114 25.53 14.41 -28.70
N GLU A 115 26.78 14.63 -28.31
CA GLU A 115 27.56 15.75 -28.86
C GLU A 115 28.14 15.37 -30.24
N LYS A 116 27.39 15.70 -31.29
CA LYS A 116 27.96 15.97 -32.61
C LYS A 116 28.13 17.48 -32.76
N THR A 117 29.36 17.98 -32.67
CA THR A 117 29.71 19.21 -33.39
C THR A 117 31.10 19.12 -34.01
N ALA A 118 31.13 19.23 -35.33
CA ALA A 118 32.33 19.31 -36.14
C ALA A 118 33.13 20.57 -35.83
N CYS A 119 34.46 20.45 -35.72
CA CYS A 119 35.36 21.58 -35.90
C CYS A 119 36.30 21.29 -37.09
N VAL A 120 35.95 21.85 -38.24
CA VAL A 120 36.82 21.98 -39.42
C VAL A 120 37.89 23.02 -39.11
N ARG A 121 39.17 22.71 -39.32
CA ARG A 121 40.12 23.55 -40.08
C ARG A 121 41.52 22.93 -40.23
N THR A 122 41.94 22.87 -41.50
CA THR A 122 43.29 22.73 -42.08
C THR A 122 44.23 23.87 -41.64
N PRO A 123 45.56 23.72 -41.78
CA PRO A 123 46.27 23.78 -43.07
C PRO A 123 46.85 22.44 -43.53
#